data_AF-A0A352XDJ7-F1
#
_entry.id   AF-A0A352XDJ7-F1
#
_cell.length_a   1.000
_cell.length_b   1.000
_cell.length_c   1.000
_cell.angle_alpha   90.00
_cell.angle_beta   90.00
_cell.angle_gamma   90.00
#
_symmetry.space_group_name_H-M   'P 1'
#
loop_
_entity.id
_entity.type
_entity.pdbx_description
1 polymer ?
#
loop_
_entity_poly.entity_id
_entity_poly.type
_entity_poly.pdbx_seq_one_letter_code
_entity_poly.pdbx_strand_id
1 'polypeptide(L)'
;MSLLRLLVKSRRKQGKPNHNSGGFTLIELLVAMILAALVIGPLLGFMLNILDTDRKEQAKTTSEQEIQAALDYMARDLEQAVFIYDGYGLERISSQLLTVTNGTPVLAFWKREQIPNAVHINQTKLCTNADPDNQCNDSFVYSLVAYYLINNTNNSNTTWSNTARIARFKIRDGIKDPLNPTTGSGSNTTTNYLTNTNKIQGQPDSGFQIFNLSVPAGVTPDATVTPTEDRMNRWKKASPAYTTTAEVLVDYIDQSTTGTPTIPSCRTTLSLDQSTDPQRTDQRMLAQHPTLKSFYACVNSSKNEAYIYLRGNAMARWQKNATYNANNSTAFPSATIRVKSRGFLFVE
;
A
#
# COMPACT_ATOMS: atom_id res chain seq x y z
N MET A 1 4.05 13.26 -85.02
CA MET A 1 5.23 14.08 -85.33
C MET A 1 6.25 13.89 -84.23
N SER A 2 7.50 13.49 -84.39
CA SER A 2 8.32 13.06 -85.53
C SER A 2 9.45 12.28 -84.85
N LEU A 3 9.55 10.96 -85.03
CA LEU A 3 10.49 10.38 -85.98
C LEU A 3 11.70 11.27 -86.28
N LEU A 4 12.82 10.84 -85.69
CA LEU A 4 13.96 10.33 -86.44
C LEU A 4 14.70 11.36 -87.29
N ARG A 5 16.03 11.32 -87.10
CA ARG A 5 17.07 11.88 -87.96
C ARG A 5 17.29 13.36 -87.62
N LEU A 6 18.44 13.75 -87.12
CA LEU A 6 19.78 13.51 -87.65
C LEU A 6 20.70 13.97 -86.51
N LEU A 7 21.75 13.31 -86.02
CA LEU A 7 22.66 12.31 -86.55
C LEU A 7 23.42 11.79 -85.32
N VAL A 8 23.23 10.53 -84.94
CA VAL A 8 24.25 9.50 -85.15
C VAL A 8 25.46 10.00 -85.96
N LYS A 9 26.53 10.37 -85.25
CA LYS A 9 27.96 10.11 -85.56
C LYS A 9 28.79 10.85 -84.51
N SER A 10 28.99 10.25 -83.35
CA SER A 10 30.31 9.67 -83.14
C SER A 10 30.20 8.38 -82.34
N ARG A 11 30.23 7.26 -83.06
CA ARG A 11 30.68 5.98 -82.51
C ARG A 11 32.18 6.05 -82.26
N ARG A 12 32.61 5.26 -81.27
CA ARG A 12 33.97 4.78 -80.93
C ARG A 12 34.61 5.59 -79.79
N LYS A 13 35.02 4.97 -78.69
CA LYS A 13 35.58 3.63 -78.51
C LYS A 13 35.17 3.05 -77.15
N GLN A 14 34.95 1.74 -77.17
CA GLN A 14 34.95 0.87 -76.00
C GLN A 14 36.20 1.13 -75.16
N GLY A 15 36.01 1.57 -73.92
CA GLY A 15 36.88 1.22 -72.82
C GLY A 15 36.06 0.27 -71.94
N LYS A 16 36.28 -1.04 -72.08
CA LYS A 16 35.95 -1.97 -70.98
C LYS A 16 36.89 -1.58 -69.83
N PRO A 17 36.42 -1.14 -68.65
CA PRO A 17 37.10 -1.58 -67.45
C PRO A 17 36.76 -3.07 -67.36
N ASN A 18 37.75 -3.92 -67.62
CA ASN A 18 37.72 -5.29 -67.16
C ASN A 18 37.49 -5.19 -65.65
N HIS A 19 36.27 -5.45 -65.17
CA HIS A 19 36.03 -5.56 -63.75
C HIS A 19 36.68 -6.88 -63.36
N ASN A 20 37.99 -6.82 -63.08
CA ASN A 20 38.71 -7.90 -62.44
C ASN A 20 37.92 -8.20 -61.17
N SER A 21 37.25 -9.35 -61.16
CA SER A 21 36.72 -9.95 -59.95
C SER A 21 37.92 -10.39 -59.12
N GLY A 22 38.57 -9.42 -58.45
CA GLY A 22 39.53 -9.70 -57.42
C GLY A 22 38.79 -10.39 -56.29
N GLY A 23 38.84 -11.72 -56.24
CA GLY A 23 38.41 -12.45 -55.06
C GLY A 23 39.20 -11.94 -53.86
N PHE A 24 38.54 -11.78 -52.72
CA PHE A 24 39.18 -11.40 -51.47
C PHE A 24 40.32 -12.37 -51.17
N THR A 25 41.50 -11.81 -50.86
CA THR A 25 42.61 -12.64 -50.40
C THR A 25 42.31 -13.15 -48.99
N LEU A 26 42.75 -14.36 -48.66
CA LEU A 26 42.50 -14.97 -47.34
C LEU A 26 43.00 -14.08 -46.18
N ILE A 27 44.09 -13.32 -46.41
CA ILE A 27 44.64 -12.38 -45.43
C ILE A 27 43.77 -11.14 -45.22
N GLU A 28 43.12 -10.64 -46.27
CA GLU A 28 42.24 -9.47 -46.19
C GLU A 28 40.95 -9.78 -45.42
N LEU A 29 40.42 -10.99 -45.61
CA LEU A 29 39.28 -11.52 -44.86
C LEU A 29 39.65 -11.75 -43.38
N LEU A 30 40.87 -12.22 -43.11
CA LEU A 30 41.39 -12.39 -41.75
C LEU A 30 41.60 -11.05 -41.04
N VAL A 31 42.16 -10.05 -41.71
CA VAL A 31 42.34 -8.70 -41.16
C VAL A 31 40.97 -8.04 -40.90
N ALA A 32 40.02 -8.16 -41.83
CA ALA A 32 38.67 -7.63 -41.66
C ALA A 32 37.96 -8.26 -40.45
N MET A 33 38.12 -9.57 -40.22
CA MET A 33 37.56 -10.25 -39.06
C MET A 33 38.19 -9.78 -37.74
N ILE A 34 39.51 -9.59 -37.70
CA ILE A 34 40.21 -9.08 -36.51
C ILE A 34 39.77 -7.64 -36.20
N LEU A 35 39.72 -6.77 -37.21
CA LEU A 35 39.26 -5.39 -37.04
C LEU A 35 37.78 -5.35 -36.61
N ALA A 36 36.92 -6.20 -37.17
CA ALA A 36 35.53 -6.31 -36.75
C ALA A 36 35.40 -6.75 -35.29
N ALA A 37 36.17 -7.75 -34.85
CA ALA A 37 36.17 -8.19 -33.45
C ALA A 37 36.66 -7.08 -32.49
N LEU A 38 37.69 -6.34 -32.88
CA LEU A 38 38.23 -5.21 -32.10
C LEU A 38 37.24 -4.05 -31.97
N VAL A 39 36.36 -3.84 -32.95
CA VAL A 39 35.34 -2.78 -32.91
C VAL A 39 34.06 -3.26 -32.20
N ILE A 40 33.56 -4.45 -32.54
CA ILE A 40 32.28 -4.96 -32.02
C ILE A 40 32.39 -5.34 -30.54
N GLY A 41 33.51 -5.89 -30.09
CA GLY A 41 33.72 -6.31 -28.70
C GLY A 41 33.46 -5.20 -27.68
N PRO A 42 34.15 -4.05 -27.77
CA PRO A 42 33.93 -2.92 -26.87
C PRO A 42 32.51 -2.33 -26.96
N LEU A 43 31.92 -2.27 -28.16
CA LEU A 43 30.55 -1.77 -28.36
C LEU A 43 29.51 -2.66 -27.67
N LEU A 44 29.66 -3.99 -27.77
CA LEU A 44 28.78 -4.93 -27.09
C LEU A 44 28.93 -4.83 -25.57
N GLY A 45 30.16 -4.71 -25.07
CA GLY A 45 30.42 -4.52 -23.63
C GLY A 45 29.78 -3.22 -23.10
N PHE A 46 29.91 -2.13 -23.83
CA PHE A 46 29.27 -0.86 -23.48
C PHE A 46 27.73 -0.97 -23.48
N MET A 47 27.15 -1.63 -24.48
CA MET A 47 25.70 -1.84 -24.55
C MET A 47 25.17 -2.64 -23.37
N LEU A 48 25.87 -3.71 -22.95
CA LEU A 48 25.46 -4.49 -21.78
C LEU A 48 25.48 -3.66 -20.50
N ASN A 49 26.49 -2.80 -20.33
CA ASN A 49 26.56 -1.89 -19.18
C ASN A 49 25.42 -0.87 -19.18
N ILE A 50 25.05 -0.32 -20.34
CA ILE A 50 23.88 0.57 -20.46
C ILE A 50 22.61 -0.18 -20.09
N LEU A 51 22.38 -1.37 -20.64
CA LEU A 51 21.17 -2.15 -20.38
C LEU A 51 21.04 -2.55 -18.91
N ASP A 52 22.13 -2.94 -18.26
CA ASP A 52 22.13 -3.28 -16.84
C ASP A 52 21.88 -2.04 -15.97
N THR A 53 22.49 -0.91 -16.31
CA THR A 53 22.26 0.36 -15.62
C THR A 53 20.82 0.81 -15.78
N ASP A 54 20.26 0.76 -16.99
CA ASP A 54 18.89 1.17 -17.29
C ASP A 54 17.87 0.30 -16.53
N ARG A 55 18.08 -1.03 -16.49
CA ARG A 55 17.24 -1.94 -15.69
C ARG A 55 17.27 -1.61 -14.20
N LYS A 56 18.45 -1.31 -13.64
CA LYS A 56 18.61 -0.97 -12.22
C LYS A 56 17.95 0.36 -11.88
N GLU A 57 18.16 1.39 -12.71
CA GLU A 57 17.54 2.70 -12.52
C GLU A 57 16.02 2.63 -12.70
N GLN A 58 15.53 1.90 -13.69
CA GLN A 58 14.09 1.67 -13.88
C GLN A 58 13.48 1.00 -12.64
N ALA A 59 14.09 -0.08 -12.14
CA ALA A 59 13.59 -0.81 -11.00
C ALA A 59 13.60 0.02 -9.70
N LYS A 60 14.60 0.91 -9.54
CA LYS A 60 14.64 1.89 -8.46
C LYS A 60 13.51 2.91 -8.58
N THR A 61 13.36 3.57 -9.72
CA THR A 61 12.30 4.57 -9.96
C THR A 61 10.91 3.97 -9.78
N THR A 62 10.66 2.77 -10.30
CA THR A 62 9.37 2.08 -10.11
C THR A 62 9.11 1.80 -8.63
N SER A 63 10.12 1.34 -7.88
CA SER A 63 9.95 1.10 -6.44
C SER A 63 9.70 2.39 -5.67
N GLU A 64 10.39 3.48 -5.99
CA GLU A 64 10.14 4.80 -5.38
C GLU A 64 8.70 5.26 -5.59
N GLN A 65 8.19 5.14 -6.83
CA GLN A 65 6.81 5.49 -7.18
C GLN A 65 5.78 4.62 -6.45
N GLU A 66 5.98 3.30 -6.39
CA GLU A 66 5.09 2.38 -5.69
C GLU A 66 5.03 2.66 -4.18
N ILE A 67 6.18 2.92 -3.54
CA ILE A 67 6.28 3.24 -2.11
C ILE A 67 5.58 4.58 -1.81
N GLN A 68 5.78 5.60 -2.66
CA GLN A 68 5.09 6.88 -2.52
C GLN A 68 3.58 6.72 -2.69
N ALA A 69 3.12 6.02 -3.73
CA ALA A 69 1.70 5.77 -3.96
C ALA A 69 1.05 5.00 -2.80
N ALA A 70 1.76 4.02 -2.23
CA ALA A 70 1.30 3.26 -1.07
C ALA A 70 1.17 4.15 0.19
N LEU A 71 2.16 5.02 0.46
CA LEU A 71 2.10 5.97 1.57
C LEU A 71 0.99 7.00 1.39
N ASP A 72 0.82 7.54 0.18
CA ASP A 72 -0.27 8.47 -0.12
C ASP A 72 -1.64 7.81 0.06
N TYR A 73 -1.76 6.53 -0.30
CA TYR A 73 -2.97 5.75 -0.04
C TYR A 73 -3.23 5.62 1.46
N MET A 74 -2.23 5.21 2.25
CA MET A 74 -2.36 5.12 3.71
C MET A 74 -2.71 6.48 4.34
N ALA A 75 -2.12 7.56 3.83
CA ALA A 75 -2.36 8.90 4.32
C ALA A 75 -3.80 9.35 4.10
N ARG A 76 -4.36 9.15 2.89
CA ARG A 76 -5.78 9.42 2.62
C ARG A 76 -6.71 8.64 3.54
N ASP A 77 -6.37 7.38 3.83
CA ASP A 77 -7.13 6.53 4.73
C ASP A 77 -7.06 7.04 6.19
N LEU A 78 -5.89 7.52 6.62
CA LEU A 78 -5.67 8.11 7.94
C LEU A 78 -6.29 9.50 8.11
N GLU A 79 -6.40 10.30 7.04
CA GLU A 79 -7.10 11.58 7.09
C GLU A 79 -8.58 11.41 7.48
N GLN A 80 -9.19 10.27 7.10
CA GLN A 80 -10.56 9.90 7.47
C GLN A 80 -10.67 9.19 8.82
N ALA A 81 -9.54 8.97 9.52
CA ALA A 81 -9.54 8.27 10.79
C ALA A 81 -10.21 9.10 11.89
N VAL A 82 -10.99 8.40 12.71
CA VAL A 82 -11.69 8.91 13.88
C VAL A 82 -10.92 8.58 15.16
N PHE A 83 -10.23 7.43 15.16
CA PHE A 83 -9.36 6.99 16.22
C PHE A 83 -8.26 6.09 15.65
N ILE A 84 -7.01 6.38 16.01
CA ILE A 84 -5.85 5.59 15.58
C ILE A 84 -5.28 4.87 16.80
N TYR A 85 -5.08 3.56 16.73
CA TYR A 85 -4.49 2.79 17.82
C TYR A 85 -2.99 3.07 17.92
N ASP A 86 -2.51 3.43 19.10
CA ASP A 86 -1.08 3.44 19.42
C ASP A 86 -0.55 2.01 19.56
N GLY A 87 0.77 1.86 19.70
CA GLY A 87 1.39 0.54 19.86
C GLY A 87 0.78 -0.28 21.01
N TYR A 88 0.54 0.38 22.15
CA TYR A 88 -0.13 -0.24 23.30
C TYR A 88 -1.56 -0.71 22.98
N GLY A 89 -2.37 0.14 22.35
CA GLY A 89 -3.73 -0.22 21.95
C GLY A 89 -3.75 -1.34 20.90
N LEU A 90 -2.82 -1.30 19.94
CA LEU A 90 -2.70 -2.28 18.88
C LEU A 90 -2.41 -3.68 19.42
N GLU A 91 -1.51 -3.79 20.41
CA GLU A 91 -1.22 -5.06 21.09
C GLU A 91 -2.48 -5.68 21.71
N ARG A 92 -3.33 -4.87 22.34
CA ARG A 92 -4.56 -5.35 22.99
C ARG A 92 -5.62 -5.82 22.01
N ILE A 93 -5.75 -5.14 20.87
CA ILE A 93 -6.72 -5.52 19.83
C ILE A 93 -6.17 -6.55 18.83
N SER A 94 -4.87 -6.84 18.85
CA SER A 94 -4.21 -7.71 17.86
C SER A 94 -4.89 -9.08 17.70
N SER A 95 -5.30 -9.70 18.82
CA SER A 95 -6.03 -10.97 18.85
C SER A 95 -7.45 -10.92 18.25
N GLN A 96 -8.02 -9.72 18.19
CA GLN A 96 -9.33 -9.47 17.63
C GLN A 96 -9.25 -9.24 16.12
N LEU A 97 -8.13 -8.73 15.61
CA LEU A 97 -7.90 -8.48 14.20
C LEU A 97 -7.78 -9.79 13.38
N LEU A 98 -7.79 -9.66 12.06
CA LEU A 98 -7.60 -10.79 11.15
C LEU A 98 -6.19 -11.39 11.34
N THR A 99 -6.11 -12.67 11.63
CA THR A 99 -4.83 -13.40 11.65
C THR A 99 -4.37 -13.65 10.22
N VAL A 100 -3.28 -13.01 9.83
CA VAL A 100 -2.66 -13.20 8.52
C VAL A 100 -1.39 -14.05 8.69
N THR A 101 -1.24 -15.11 7.89
CA THR A 101 -0.04 -15.95 7.91
C THR A 101 1.21 -15.10 7.65
N ASN A 102 2.19 -15.16 8.57
CA ASN A 102 3.40 -14.31 8.58
C ASN A 102 3.13 -12.80 8.56
N GLY A 103 1.91 -12.38 8.88
CA GLY A 103 1.51 -10.97 8.91
C GLY A 103 1.52 -10.41 10.33
N THR A 104 2.23 -9.32 10.52
CA THR A 104 2.23 -8.55 11.78
C THR A 104 1.47 -7.24 11.58
N PRO A 105 0.44 -6.94 12.39
CA PRO A 105 -0.25 -5.65 12.29
C PRO A 105 0.69 -4.53 12.75
N VAL A 106 0.80 -3.47 11.95
CA VAL A 106 1.67 -2.31 12.23
C VAL A 106 0.86 -1.05 12.53
N LEU A 107 -0.32 -0.92 11.92
CA LEU A 107 -1.18 0.25 12.04
C LEU A 107 -2.64 -0.20 12.00
N ALA A 108 -3.46 0.23 12.96
CA ALA A 108 -4.90 0.03 12.92
C ALA A 108 -5.63 1.29 13.35
N PHE A 109 -6.78 1.55 12.73
CA PHE A 109 -7.59 2.73 13.04
C PHE A 109 -9.04 2.54 12.61
N TRP A 110 -9.92 3.27 13.27
CA TRP A 110 -11.30 3.45 12.88
C TRP A 110 -11.40 4.64 11.95
N LYS A 111 -12.12 4.49 10.83
CA LYS A 111 -12.43 5.59 9.91
C LYS A 111 -13.92 5.70 9.65
N ARG A 112 -14.36 6.88 9.22
CA ARG A 112 -15.71 7.09 8.68
C ARG A 112 -15.68 6.93 7.17
N GLU A 113 -16.46 6.01 6.65
CA GLU A 113 -16.59 5.73 5.23
C GLU A 113 -17.96 6.22 4.74
N GLN A 114 -17.95 6.98 3.65
CA GLN A 114 -19.17 7.47 3.02
C GLN A 114 -19.71 6.41 2.06
N ILE A 115 -20.98 6.06 2.23
CA ILE A 115 -21.72 5.22 1.29
C ILE A 115 -22.65 6.13 0.50
N PRO A 116 -22.42 6.28 -0.82
CA PRO A 116 -23.21 7.17 -1.63
C PRO A 116 -24.63 6.63 -1.84
N ASN A 117 -25.61 7.54 -1.92
CA ASN A 117 -27.02 7.21 -2.21
C ASN A 117 -27.61 6.12 -1.29
N ALA A 118 -27.24 6.14 -0.02
CA ALA A 118 -27.57 5.09 0.94
C ALA A 118 -28.93 5.26 1.62
N VAL A 119 -29.38 6.50 1.81
CA VAL A 119 -30.58 6.82 2.61
C VAL A 119 -31.44 7.82 1.87
N HIS A 120 -32.74 7.58 1.81
CA HIS A 120 -33.69 8.45 1.12
C HIS A 120 -34.00 9.69 1.99
N ILE A 121 -34.12 10.89 1.40
CA ILE A 121 -34.42 12.13 2.15
C ILE A 121 -35.75 12.04 2.89
N ASN A 122 -36.72 11.33 2.28
CA ASN A 122 -37.97 10.96 2.93
C ASN A 122 -37.75 9.69 3.74
N GLN A 123 -37.75 9.82 5.07
CA GLN A 123 -37.52 8.75 6.04
C GLN A 123 -38.58 7.65 6.04
N THR A 124 -39.63 7.76 5.21
CA THR A 124 -40.67 6.73 5.02
C THR A 124 -40.40 5.80 3.82
N LYS A 125 -39.30 6.01 3.09
CA LYS A 125 -38.92 5.21 1.91
C LYS A 125 -37.47 4.75 1.97
N LEU A 126 -37.17 3.69 1.24
CA LEU A 126 -35.79 3.21 1.02
C LEU A 126 -35.30 3.63 -0.37
N CYS A 127 -34.00 3.84 -0.49
CA CYS A 127 -33.35 4.08 -1.77
C CYS A 127 -33.43 2.81 -2.65
N THR A 128 -33.87 2.97 -3.90
CA THR A 128 -33.94 1.88 -4.87
C THR A 128 -33.42 2.34 -6.24
N ASN A 129 -33.13 1.39 -7.13
CA ASN A 129 -32.58 1.66 -8.47
C ASN A 129 -33.49 2.42 -9.41
N ALA A 130 -34.76 2.51 -9.06
CA ALA A 130 -35.80 3.14 -9.84
C ALA A 130 -36.32 4.39 -9.13
N ASP A 131 -35.56 4.95 -8.16
CA ASP A 131 -35.91 6.23 -7.55
C ASP A 131 -35.89 7.32 -8.64
N PRO A 132 -37.07 7.78 -9.09
CA PRO A 132 -37.17 8.65 -10.26
C PRO A 132 -36.76 10.09 -9.94
N ASP A 133 -36.63 10.43 -8.66
CA ASP A 133 -36.50 11.80 -8.19
C ASP A 133 -35.09 12.16 -7.69
N ASN A 134 -34.12 11.24 -7.76
CA ASN A 134 -32.76 11.41 -7.24
C ASN A 134 -32.76 11.90 -5.77
N GLN A 135 -33.68 11.38 -4.97
CA GLN A 135 -33.95 11.77 -3.58
C GLN A 135 -33.13 10.97 -2.56
N CYS A 136 -32.10 10.26 -3.03
CA CYS A 136 -31.15 9.55 -2.19
C CYS A 136 -30.00 10.46 -1.78
N ASN A 137 -29.63 10.37 -0.51
CA ASN A 137 -28.52 11.07 0.09
C ASN A 137 -27.49 10.07 0.62
N ASP A 138 -26.29 10.57 0.86
CA ASP A 138 -25.17 9.78 1.32
C ASP A 138 -25.28 9.50 2.82
N SER A 139 -24.76 8.36 3.24
CA SER A 139 -24.68 7.98 4.65
C SER A 139 -23.23 7.70 5.03
N PHE A 140 -22.93 7.75 6.33
CA PHE A 140 -21.61 7.41 6.84
C PHE A 140 -21.70 6.15 7.71
N VAL A 141 -20.77 5.23 7.49
CA VAL A 141 -20.56 4.05 8.33
C VAL A 141 -19.16 4.08 8.93
N TYR A 142 -18.97 3.37 10.03
CA TYR A 142 -17.64 3.17 10.58
C TYR A 142 -16.98 1.95 9.94
N SER A 143 -15.69 2.06 9.66
CA SER A 143 -14.87 0.95 9.16
C SER A 143 -13.61 0.83 10.01
N LEU A 144 -13.26 -0.40 10.39
CA LEU A 144 -11.98 -0.71 11.01
C LEU A 144 -11.00 -1.12 9.90
N VAL A 145 -9.86 -0.44 9.85
CA VAL A 145 -8.79 -0.71 8.89
C VAL A 145 -7.53 -1.12 9.65
N ALA A 146 -6.83 -2.14 9.17
CA ALA A 146 -5.55 -2.58 9.69
C ALA A 146 -4.55 -2.84 8.55
N TYR A 147 -3.33 -2.37 8.71
CA TYR A 147 -2.22 -2.62 7.82
C TYR A 147 -1.25 -3.62 8.44
N TYR A 148 -0.86 -4.61 7.64
CA TYR A 148 0.01 -5.71 8.04
C TYR A 148 1.29 -5.67 7.22
N LEU A 149 2.42 -5.89 7.90
CA LEU A 149 3.65 -6.31 7.26
C LEU A 149 3.65 -7.84 7.16
N ILE A 150 3.58 -8.36 5.94
CA ILE A 150 3.65 -9.79 5.69
C ILE A 150 5.07 -10.15 5.27
N ASN A 151 5.74 -10.97 6.07
CA ASN A 151 7.05 -11.50 5.74
C ASN A 151 6.92 -12.71 4.81
N ASN A 152 7.74 -12.76 3.76
CA ASN A 152 7.82 -13.94 2.91
C ASN A 152 8.88 -14.90 3.47
N THR A 153 8.44 -15.80 4.35
CA THR A 153 9.28 -16.90 4.79
C THR A 153 9.21 -18.02 3.76
N ASN A 154 10.38 -18.42 3.22
CA ASN A 154 10.60 -19.61 2.39
C ASN A 154 10.29 -19.53 0.88
N ASN A 155 10.10 -18.35 0.29
CA ASN A 155 9.94 -18.19 -1.17
C ASN A 155 8.84 -19.09 -1.79
N SER A 156 7.87 -19.52 -0.99
CA SER A 156 6.85 -20.49 -1.42
C SER A 156 5.73 -19.86 -2.23
N ASN A 157 5.73 -18.53 -2.36
CA ASN A 157 4.73 -17.79 -3.09
C ASN A 157 5.21 -17.49 -4.51
N THR A 158 4.55 -18.06 -5.52
CA THR A 158 4.87 -17.84 -6.94
C THR A 158 4.20 -16.58 -7.51
N THR A 159 3.21 -16.02 -6.81
CA THR A 159 2.45 -14.84 -7.27
C THR A 159 3.13 -13.53 -6.89
N TRP A 160 3.88 -13.52 -5.78
CA TRP A 160 4.47 -12.31 -5.20
C TRP A 160 6.00 -12.39 -5.16
N SER A 161 6.65 -11.26 -4.93
CA SER A 161 8.09 -11.20 -4.77
C SER A 161 8.58 -12.04 -3.59
N ASN A 162 9.87 -12.33 -3.57
CA ASN A 162 10.58 -12.99 -2.47
C ASN A 162 10.87 -12.08 -1.27
N THR A 163 10.27 -10.90 -1.22
CA THR A 163 10.44 -9.94 -0.15
C THR A 163 9.15 -9.75 0.65
N ALA A 164 9.19 -8.88 1.65
CA ALA A 164 8.00 -8.56 2.42
C ALA A 164 7.01 -7.78 1.56
N ARG A 165 5.75 -7.76 2.00
CA ARG A 165 4.67 -7.00 1.38
C ARG A 165 3.80 -6.36 2.44
N ILE A 166 3.11 -5.29 2.08
CA ILE A 166 2.11 -4.68 2.95
C ILE A 166 0.73 -5.03 2.46
N ALA A 167 -0.10 -5.52 3.37
CA ALA A 167 -1.48 -5.81 3.11
C ALA A 167 -2.40 -4.94 3.97
N ARG A 168 -3.58 -4.68 3.45
CA ARG A 168 -4.63 -3.90 4.07
C ARG A 168 -5.83 -4.80 4.32
N PHE A 169 -6.32 -4.79 5.54
CA PHE A 169 -7.57 -5.40 5.95
C PHE A 169 -8.59 -4.30 6.24
N LYS A 170 -9.83 -4.49 5.81
CA LYS A 170 -10.94 -3.59 6.10
C LYS A 170 -12.18 -4.41 6.44
N ILE A 171 -12.89 -3.97 7.47
CA ILE A 171 -14.27 -4.38 7.77
C ILE A 171 -15.11 -3.15 8.04
N ARG A 172 -16.37 -3.15 7.60
CA ARG A 172 -17.30 -2.01 7.75
C ARG A 172 -18.58 -2.38 8.49
N ASP A 173 -19.18 -1.38 9.11
CA ASP A 173 -20.55 -1.44 9.61
C ASP A 173 -21.56 -1.45 8.45
N GLY A 174 -22.77 -1.84 8.78
CA GLY A 174 -23.92 -1.72 7.90
C GLY A 174 -24.61 -0.36 8.01
N ILE A 175 -25.51 -0.10 7.07
CA ILE A 175 -26.43 1.03 7.12
C ILE A 175 -27.65 0.59 7.91
N LYS A 176 -27.92 1.27 9.04
CA LYS A 176 -29.12 1.02 9.84
C LYS A 176 -30.37 1.31 9.01
N ASP A 177 -31.37 0.45 9.11
CA ASP A 177 -32.65 0.66 8.44
C ASP A 177 -33.33 1.92 9.01
N PRO A 178 -33.58 2.97 8.19
CA PRO A 178 -34.20 4.20 8.67
C PRO A 178 -35.68 4.00 9.05
N LEU A 179 -36.36 2.98 8.51
CA LEU A 179 -37.78 2.71 8.77
C LEU A 179 -37.97 1.89 10.04
N ASN A 180 -37.11 0.91 10.25
CA ASN A 180 -37.18 0.00 11.39
C ASN A 180 -35.77 -0.23 11.95
N PRO A 181 -35.15 0.75 12.63
CA PRO A 181 -33.72 0.70 12.97
C PRO A 181 -33.37 -0.40 13.97
N THR A 182 -34.35 -0.87 14.75
CA THR A 182 -34.14 -1.91 15.74
C THR A 182 -35.31 -2.89 15.80
N THR A 183 -35.02 -4.11 16.21
CA THR A 183 -35.98 -5.13 16.59
C THR A 183 -35.81 -5.45 18.08
N GLY A 184 -36.92 -5.64 18.80
CA GLY A 184 -36.92 -5.92 20.24
C GLY A 184 -37.08 -4.68 21.14
N SER A 185 -37.07 -4.90 22.45
CA SER A 185 -37.20 -3.88 23.50
C SER A 185 -36.21 -4.15 24.64
N GLY A 186 -35.69 -3.09 25.25
CA GLY A 186 -34.76 -3.19 26.39
C GLY A 186 -33.39 -3.75 26.00
N SER A 187 -32.85 -4.66 26.82
CA SER A 187 -31.50 -5.21 26.66
C SER A 187 -31.32 -6.16 25.46
N ASN A 188 -32.41 -6.59 24.80
CA ASN A 188 -32.39 -7.49 23.65
C ASN A 188 -32.66 -6.74 22.32
N THR A 189 -32.27 -5.48 22.26
CA THR A 189 -32.45 -4.65 21.06
C THR A 189 -31.39 -5.02 20.02
N THR A 190 -31.81 -5.57 18.89
CA THR A 190 -30.94 -5.86 17.73
C THR A 190 -31.06 -4.76 16.69
N THR A 191 -29.92 -4.27 16.19
CA THR A 191 -29.90 -3.30 15.09
C THR A 191 -30.34 -3.99 13.81
N ASN A 192 -31.33 -3.41 13.13
CA ASN A 192 -31.70 -3.86 11.79
C ASN A 192 -30.91 -3.04 10.77
N TYR A 193 -30.39 -3.75 9.79
CA TYR A 193 -29.61 -3.18 8.70
C TYR A 193 -30.36 -3.31 7.38
N LEU A 194 -30.08 -2.40 6.44
CA LEU A 194 -30.63 -2.50 5.10
C LEU A 194 -30.21 -3.84 4.46
N THR A 195 -31.19 -4.59 3.97
CA THR A 195 -30.97 -5.88 3.32
C THR A 195 -30.77 -5.71 1.81
N ASN A 196 -30.15 -6.71 1.18
CA ASN A 196 -29.76 -6.73 -0.24
C ASN A 196 -30.95 -6.67 -1.23
N THR A 197 -32.19 -6.57 -0.76
CA THR A 197 -33.37 -6.42 -1.61
C THR A 197 -33.45 -5.04 -2.29
N ASN A 198 -32.69 -4.04 -1.85
CA ASN A 198 -32.76 -2.66 -2.34
C ASN A 198 -31.50 -2.16 -3.09
N LYS A 199 -30.64 -3.06 -3.61
CA LYS A 199 -29.33 -2.79 -4.27
C LYS A 199 -28.23 -2.12 -3.43
N ILE A 200 -28.52 -1.60 -2.25
CA ILE A 200 -27.49 -1.15 -1.31
C ILE A 200 -27.12 -2.33 -0.41
N GLN A 201 -25.87 -2.80 -0.50
CA GLN A 201 -25.31 -3.69 0.51
C GLN A 201 -25.10 -2.89 1.80
N GLY A 202 -26.16 -2.77 2.59
CA GLY A 202 -26.14 -2.12 3.89
C GLY A 202 -25.97 -3.09 5.05
N GLN A 203 -25.64 -4.35 4.80
CA GLN A 203 -25.28 -5.29 5.87
C GLN A 203 -23.84 -5.08 6.32
N PRO A 204 -23.55 -5.19 7.63
CA PRO A 204 -22.20 -5.15 8.14
C PRO A 204 -21.39 -6.34 7.63
N ASP A 205 -20.07 -6.17 7.52
CA ASP A 205 -19.19 -7.27 7.17
C ASP A 205 -19.16 -8.32 8.29
N SER A 206 -18.95 -9.59 7.92
CA SER A 206 -18.86 -10.68 8.90
C SER A 206 -17.70 -10.43 9.87
N GLY A 207 -17.99 -10.49 11.17
CA GLY A 207 -17.02 -10.22 12.25
C GLY A 207 -16.91 -8.76 12.65
N PHE A 208 -17.62 -7.85 11.96
CA PHE A 208 -17.72 -6.46 12.37
C PHE A 208 -18.54 -6.32 13.66
N GLN A 209 -18.04 -5.46 14.56
CA GLN A 209 -18.73 -5.02 15.76
C GLN A 209 -18.42 -3.55 15.97
N ILE A 210 -19.42 -2.71 16.22
CA ILE A 210 -19.16 -1.30 16.55
C ILE A 210 -18.51 -1.19 17.93
N PHE A 211 -17.56 -0.27 18.07
CA PHE A 211 -16.97 0.05 19.37
C PHE A 211 -18.01 0.58 20.35
N ASN A 212 -17.82 0.26 21.64
CA ASN A 212 -18.69 0.73 22.70
C ASN A 212 -17.91 1.70 23.60
N LEU A 213 -18.41 2.94 23.68
CA LEU A 213 -17.80 4.00 24.50
C LEU A 213 -18.35 4.04 25.92
N SER A 214 -19.29 3.16 26.27
CA SER A 214 -19.78 3.00 27.64
C SER A 214 -18.82 2.13 28.46
N VAL A 215 -18.56 2.52 29.70
CA VAL A 215 -17.79 1.72 30.65
C VAL A 215 -18.77 0.75 31.35
N PRO A 216 -18.60 -0.58 31.20
CA PRO A 216 -19.45 -1.53 31.92
C PRO A 216 -19.28 -1.38 33.43
N ALA A 217 -20.38 -1.55 34.18
CA ALA A 217 -20.34 -1.48 35.64
C ALA A 217 -19.35 -2.49 36.23
N GLY A 218 -18.52 -2.06 37.18
CA GLY A 218 -17.53 -2.90 37.86
C GLY A 218 -16.18 -3.06 37.12
N VAL A 219 -15.98 -2.41 35.97
CA VAL A 219 -14.67 -2.43 35.29
C VAL A 219 -13.88 -1.17 35.63
N THR A 220 -12.71 -1.34 36.26
CA THR A 220 -11.78 -0.25 36.52
C THR A 220 -11.15 0.24 35.20
N PRO A 221 -11.17 1.55 34.90
CA PRO A 221 -10.44 2.12 33.77
C PRO A 221 -8.94 1.86 33.92
N ASP A 222 -8.26 1.63 32.79
CA ASP A 222 -6.80 1.58 32.78
C ASP A 222 -6.23 2.98 33.00
N ALA A 223 -5.58 3.20 34.15
CA ALA A 223 -5.04 4.50 34.55
C ALA A 223 -3.83 4.94 33.71
N THR A 224 -3.27 4.07 32.88
CA THR A 224 -2.12 4.39 32.02
C THR A 224 -2.51 5.01 30.68
N VAL A 225 -3.80 5.04 30.35
CA VAL A 225 -4.30 5.56 29.06
C VAL A 225 -5.45 6.54 29.28
N THR A 226 -5.76 7.34 28.25
CA THR A 226 -6.93 8.21 28.31
C THR A 226 -8.23 7.40 28.35
N PRO A 227 -9.33 7.92 28.93
CA PRO A 227 -10.59 7.19 28.99
C PRO A 227 -11.10 6.72 27.62
N THR A 228 -10.90 7.53 26.57
CA THR A 228 -11.25 7.16 25.19
C THR A 228 -10.39 6.02 24.68
N GLU A 229 -9.07 6.04 24.91
CA GLU A 229 -8.18 4.94 24.54
C GLU A 229 -8.55 3.64 25.27
N ASP A 230 -8.81 3.68 26.58
CA ASP A 230 -9.23 2.51 27.36
C ASP A 230 -10.50 1.87 26.77
N ARG A 231 -11.50 2.68 26.44
CA ARG A 231 -12.75 2.22 25.81
C ARG A 231 -12.50 1.58 24.44
N MET A 232 -11.70 2.22 23.60
CA MET A 232 -11.37 1.72 22.26
C MET A 232 -10.52 0.44 22.29
N ASN A 233 -9.65 0.31 23.29
CA ASN A 233 -8.77 -0.84 23.49
C ASN A 233 -9.51 -2.08 24.02
N ARG A 234 -10.76 -1.92 24.47
CA ARG A 234 -11.64 -3.02 24.91
C ARG A 234 -12.48 -3.59 23.78
N TRP A 235 -12.35 -3.05 22.58
CA TRP A 235 -13.09 -3.53 21.42
C TRP A 235 -12.85 -5.02 21.18
N LYS A 236 -13.91 -5.73 20.82
CA LYS A 236 -13.91 -7.15 20.47
C LYS A 236 -14.70 -7.36 19.19
N LYS A 237 -14.27 -8.29 18.36
CA LYS A 237 -14.98 -8.67 17.13
C LYS A 237 -16.30 -9.38 17.43
N ALA A 238 -17.21 -9.39 16.46
CA ALA A 238 -18.46 -10.14 16.54
C ALA A 238 -18.26 -11.66 16.30
N SER A 239 -19.31 -12.44 16.60
CA SER A 239 -19.26 -13.90 16.62
C SER A 239 -19.33 -14.65 15.27
N PRO A 240 -19.50 -14.06 14.07
CA PRO A 240 -19.06 -14.76 12.88
C PRO A 240 -17.61 -14.38 12.55
N ALA A 241 -16.83 -15.36 12.07
CA ALA A 241 -15.46 -15.13 11.63
C ALA A 241 -15.40 -14.16 10.44
N TYR A 242 -14.25 -13.55 10.22
CA TYR A 242 -14.03 -12.69 9.06
C TYR A 242 -14.17 -13.49 7.77
N THR A 243 -15.00 -12.99 6.85
CA THR A 243 -15.08 -13.46 5.46
C THR A 243 -14.19 -12.64 4.54
N THR A 244 -13.82 -11.42 4.95
CA THR A 244 -12.92 -10.55 4.22
C THR A 244 -11.46 -10.95 4.45
N THR A 245 -10.68 -10.90 3.38
CA THR A 245 -9.23 -11.18 3.39
C THR A 245 -8.42 -9.90 3.36
N ALA A 246 -7.17 -9.94 3.82
CA ALA A 246 -6.25 -8.81 3.64
C ALA A 246 -5.78 -8.73 2.18
N GLU A 247 -5.94 -7.54 1.57
CA GLU A 247 -5.54 -7.26 0.19
C GLU A 247 -4.12 -6.70 0.17
N VAL A 248 -3.27 -7.17 -0.75
CA VAL A 248 -1.89 -6.66 -0.88
C VAL A 248 -1.93 -5.27 -1.52
N LEU A 249 -1.38 -4.27 -0.81
CA LEU A 249 -1.27 -2.89 -1.30
C LEU A 249 0.02 -2.66 -2.08
N VAL A 250 1.14 -3.16 -1.54
CA VAL A 250 2.46 -2.96 -2.12
C VAL A 250 3.36 -4.16 -1.83
N ASP A 251 4.12 -4.56 -2.85
CA ASP A 251 5.13 -5.62 -2.80
C ASP A 251 6.53 -4.98 -2.80
N TYR A 252 7.59 -5.78 -2.81
CA TYR A 252 8.97 -5.29 -2.80
C TYR A 252 9.32 -4.47 -1.55
N ILE A 253 8.80 -4.87 -0.38
CA ILE A 253 9.14 -4.24 0.91
C ILE A 253 10.38 -4.89 1.49
N ASP A 254 11.30 -4.06 1.99
CA ASP A 254 12.53 -4.59 2.56
C ASP A 254 12.26 -5.52 3.76
N GLN A 255 13.01 -6.60 3.86
CA GLN A 255 12.88 -7.60 4.91
C GLN A 255 14.19 -7.80 5.69
N SER A 256 15.08 -6.81 5.61
CA SER A 256 16.36 -6.84 6.27
C SER A 256 16.21 -6.58 7.77
N THR A 257 16.88 -7.41 8.58
CA THR A 257 16.89 -7.33 10.05
C THR A 257 18.19 -6.75 10.60
N THR A 258 19.28 -6.85 9.83
CA THR A 258 20.64 -6.43 10.22
C THR A 258 21.17 -5.35 9.30
N GLY A 259 22.02 -4.47 9.83
CA GLY A 259 22.68 -3.41 9.03
C GLY A 259 21.75 -2.32 8.52
N THR A 260 20.49 -2.30 8.97
CA THR A 260 19.48 -1.33 8.54
C THR A 260 19.62 -0.01 9.29
N PRO A 261 19.17 1.12 8.69
CA PRO A 261 19.02 2.39 9.37
C PRO A 261 18.30 2.27 10.71
N THR A 262 18.73 3.05 11.69
CA THR A 262 18.05 3.18 12.98
C THR A 262 16.68 3.81 12.80
N ILE A 263 15.67 3.30 13.49
CA ILE A 263 14.33 3.90 13.52
C ILE A 263 14.41 5.21 14.31
N PRO A 264 14.02 6.36 13.72
CA PRO A 264 13.81 7.62 14.43
C PRO A 264 12.87 7.47 15.64
N SER A 265 13.13 8.22 16.71
CA SER A 265 12.24 8.28 17.87
C SER A 265 10.84 8.76 17.49
N CYS A 266 9.81 8.13 18.05
CA CYS A 266 8.43 8.58 17.87
C CYS A 266 8.19 9.94 18.52
N ARG A 267 8.84 10.23 19.65
CA ARG A 267 8.73 11.54 20.32
C ARG A 267 9.27 12.66 19.43
N THR A 268 10.42 12.49 18.79
CA THR A 268 10.99 13.52 17.93
C THR A 268 10.17 13.71 16.64
N THR A 269 9.80 12.60 15.99
CA THR A 269 9.04 12.63 14.72
C THR A 269 7.64 13.23 14.87
N LEU A 270 6.98 13.04 16.02
CA LEU A 270 5.68 13.62 16.32
C LEU A 270 5.77 14.94 17.12
N SER A 271 6.98 15.46 17.32
CA SER A 271 7.24 16.74 18.01
C SER A 271 6.68 16.75 19.44
N LEU A 272 6.86 15.65 20.17
CA LEU A 272 6.43 15.43 21.55
C LEU A 272 7.59 15.55 22.56
N ASP A 273 8.76 16.04 22.15
CA ASP A 273 9.95 16.08 23.00
C ASP A 273 9.76 16.89 24.29
N GLN A 274 8.92 17.94 24.22
CA GLN A 274 8.53 18.77 25.37
C GLN A 274 7.30 18.25 26.14
N SER A 275 6.70 17.13 25.71
CA SER A 275 5.58 16.53 26.43
C SER A 275 6.06 15.90 27.73
N THR A 276 5.49 16.33 28.85
CA THR A 276 5.72 15.77 30.19
C THR A 276 4.84 14.55 30.48
N ASP A 277 4.09 14.05 29.49
CA ASP A 277 3.21 12.90 29.66
C ASP A 277 4.05 11.61 29.80
N PRO A 278 4.13 11.02 31.01
CA PRO A 278 4.92 9.81 31.24
C PRO A 278 4.37 8.62 30.45
N GLN A 279 3.13 8.72 29.96
CA GLN A 279 2.47 7.69 29.17
C GLN A 279 2.76 7.84 27.66
N ARG A 280 3.67 8.70 27.19
CA ARG A 280 3.96 8.87 25.74
C ARG A 280 5.41 8.53 25.41
N THR A 281 5.81 7.31 25.75
CA THR A 281 7.13 6.75 25.39
C THR A 281 7.10 6.17 23.97
N ASP A 282 8.26 6.10 23.33
CA ASP A 282 8.39 5.46 22.01
C ASP A 282 7.86 4.01 22.02
N GLN A 283 8.10 3.27 23.11
CA GLN A 283 7.62 1.91 23.29
C GLN A 283 6.09 1.81 23.28
N ARG A 284 5.39 2.85 23.72
CA ARG A 284 3.92 2.87 23.72
C ARG A 284 3.36 3.29 22.36
N MET A 285 4.06 4.20 21.67
CA MET A 285 3.59 4.80 20.41
C MET A 285 3.91 3.97 19.18
N LEU A 286 4.98 3.19 19.25
CA LEU A 286 5.41 2.25 18.23
C LEU A 286 4.77 0.89 18.49
N ALA A 287 4.18 0.28 17.47
CA ALA A 287 3.79 -1.12 17.56
C ALA A 287 5.03 -1.97 17.91
N GLN A 288 5.02 -2.64 19.06
CA GLN A 288 6.00 -3.69 19.30
C GLN A 288 5.72 -4.78 18.25
N HIS A 289 6.78 -5.34 17.65
CA HIS A 289 6.78 -6.59 16.86
C HIS A 289 7.19 -6.63 15.38
N PRO A 290 7.76 -5.60 14.73
CA PRO A 290 8.46 -5.91 13.49
C PRO A 290 9.95 -6.07 13.78
N THR A 291 10.43 -7.32 13.78
CA THR A 291 11.86 -7.64 13.56
C THR A 291 12.39 -6.93 12.30
N LEU A 292 11.48 -6.60 11.38
CA LEU A 292 11.68 -5.86 10.15
C LEU A 292 11.50 -4.35 10.36
N LYS A 293 12.57 -3.57 10.21
CA LYS A 293 12.53 -2.10 10.38
C LYS A 293 12.07 -1.34 9.12
N SER A 294 11.44 -2.02 8.18
CA SER A 294 11.06 -1.48 6.87
C SER A 294 9.68 -0.85 6.84
N PHE A 295 8.78 -1.23 7.74
CA PHE A 295 7.48 -0.61 7.89
C PHE A 295 7.18 -0.41 9.37
N TYR A 296 7.06 0.84 9.79
CA TYR A 296 6.68 1.17 11.15
C TYR A 296 5.79 2.42 11.19
N ALA A 297 4.96 2.49 12.22
CA ALA A 297 4.09 3.62 12.48
C ALA A 297 4.28 4.09 13.93
N CYS A 298 4.48 5.39 14.10
CA CYS A 298 4.42 6.07 15.39
C CYS A 298 3.07 6.76 15.49
N VAL A 299 2.31 6.48 16.55
CA VAL A 299 0.95 7.00 16.69
C VAL A 299 0.78 7.75 18.01
N ASN A 300 0.21 8.94 17.93
CA ASN A 300 -0.32 9.69 19.05
C ASN A 300 -1.86 9.69 18.99
N SER A 301 -2.47 8.73 19.70
CA SER A 301 -3.92 8.55 19.72
C SER A 301 -4.68 9.71 20.37
N SER A 302 -4.08 10.46 21.32
CA SER A 302 -4.74 11.66 21.88
C SER A 302 -4.92 12.79 20.86
N LYS A 303 -4.03 12.89 19.88
CA LYS A 303 -4.09 13.92 18.83
C LYS A 303 -4.60 13.36 17.50
N ASN A 304 -4.94 12.06 17.44
CA ASN A 304 -5.17 11.30 16.22
C ASN A 304 -4.14 11.62 15.14
N GLU A 305 -2.87 11.53 15.50
CA GLU A 305 -1.75 11.83 14.61
C GLU A 305 -0.86 10.60 14.45
N ALA A 306 -0.47 10.31 13.21
CA ALA A 306 0.38 9.18 12.88
C ALA A 306 1.55 9.63 12.00
N TYR A 307 2.71 9.05 12.25
CA TYR A 307 3.88 9.13 11.40
C TYR A 307 4.17 7.73 10.87
N ILE A 308 4.27 7.58 9.55
CA ILE A 308 4.56 6.31 8.90
C ILE A 308 5.88 6.42 8.18
N TYR A 309 6.69 5.36 8.30
CA TYR A 309 7.88 5.14 7.50
C TYR A 309 7.75 3.85 6.71
N LEU A 310 8.16 3.90 5.45
CA LEU A 310 8.21 2.76 4.57
C LEU A 310 9.56 2.69 3.84
N ARG A 311 10.15 1.49 3.77
CA ARG A 311 11.34 1.18 2.98
C ARG A 311 11.07 0.03 2.02
N GLY A 312 11.23 0.30 0.73
CA GLY A 312 11.19 -0.69 -0.33
C GLY A 312 12.54 -1.37 -0.57
N ASN A 313 12.52 -2.35 -1.46
CA ASN A 313 13.65 -3.14 -1.91
C ASN A 313 13.60 -3.26 -3.43
N ALA A 314 14.13 -2.27 -4.13
CA ALA A 314 14.20 -2.29 -5.59
C ALA A 314 15.10 -3.42 -6.09
N MET A 315 16.16 -3.74 -5.33
CA MET A 315 17.12 -4.78 -5.69
C MET A 315 16.49 -6.16 -5.84
N ALA A 316 15.41 -6.43 -5.12
CA ALA A 316 14.66 -7.67 -5.24
C ALA A 316 14.00 -7.88 -6.62
N ARG A 317 13.88 -6.83 -7.46
CA ARG A 317 13.36 -6.94 -8.84
C ARG A 317 14.33 -7.63 -9.80
N TRP A 318 15.63 -7.65 -9.48
CA TRP A 318 16.65 -8.27 -10.32
C TRP A 318 17.57 -9.25 -9.58
N GLN A 319 17.55 -9.26 -8.24
CA GLN A 319 18.32 -10.17 -7.42
C GLN A 319 17.43 -10.89 -6.41
N LYS A 320 17.58 -12.22 -6.30
CA LYS A 320 16.82 -12.99 -5.30
C LYS A 320 17.34 -12.74 -3.88
N ASN A 321 16.43 -12.65 -2.91
CA ASN A 321 16.70 -12.46 -1.48
C ASN A 321 17.62 -11.26 -1.21
N ALA A 322 17.43 -10.16 -1.94
CA ALA A 322 18.24 -8.96 -1.76
C ALA A 322 18.05 -8.40 -0.34
N THR A 323 19.14 -8.13 0.35
CA THR A 323 19.15 -7.54 1.70
C THR A 323 19.81 -6.17 1.68
N TYR A 324 19.38 -5.31 2.59
CA TYR A 324 19.88 -3.97 2.78
C TYR A 324 21.39 -3.98 3.00
N ASN A 325 22.08 -3.10 2.29
CA ASN A 325 23.49 -2.82 2.45
C ASN A 325 23.68 -1.30 2.33
N ALA A 326 24.41 -0.70 3.27
CA ALA A 326 24.69 0.74 3.27
C ALA A 326 25.35 1.23 1.97
N ASN A 327 26.19 0.40 1.33
CA ASN A 327 26.83 0.73 0.05
C ASN A 327 25.85 0.78 -1.12
N ASN A 328 24.70 0.09 -1.01
CA ASN A 328 23.64 0.04 -2.01
C ASN A 328 22.33 0.65 -1.50
N SER A 329 22.42 1.62 -0.58
CA SER A 329 21.25 2.22 0.06
C SER A 329 20.26 2.85 -0.94
N THR A 330 20.74 3.29 -2.10
CA THR A 330 19.95 3.82 -3.21
C THR A 330 19.00 2.79 -3.83
N ALA A 331 19.27 1.49 -3.71
CA ALA A 331 18.37 0.42 -4.15
C ALA A 331 17.28 0.09 -3.12
N PHE A 332 17.25 0.78 -1.98
CA PHE A 332 16.27 0.60 -0.91
C PHE A 332 15.57 1.94 -0.65
N PRO A 333 14.69 2.39 -1.56
CA PRO A 333 14.04 3.68 -1.42
C PRO A 333 13.19 3.71 -0.15
N SER A 334 13.24 4.83 0.56
CA SER A 334 12.42 5.04 1.75
C SER A 334 11.62 6.32 1.62
N ALA A 335 10.42 6.31 2.16
CA ALA A 335 9.56 7.48 2.21
C ALA A 335 8.81 7.51 3.55
N THR A 336 8.40 8.71 3.93
CA THR A 336 7.80 8.98 5.22
C THR A 336 6.67 9.98 5.09
N ILE A 337 5.63 9.84 5.91
CA ILE A 337 4.54 10.79 5.93
C ILE A 337 4.03 10.98 7.37
N ARG A 338 3.69 12.23 7.70
CA ARG A 338 3.03 12.59 8.96
C ARG A 338 1.62 13.04 8.62
N VAL A 339 0.63 12.42 9.25
CA VAL A 339 -0.79 12.64 8.97
C VAL A 339 -1.51 12.90 10.27
N LYS A 340 -2.28 13.98 10.29
CA LYS A 340 -3.24 14.27 11.35
C LYS A 340 -4.64 13.97 10.83
N SER A 341 -5.38 13.14 11.55
CA SER A 341 -6.74 12.80 11.14
C SER A 341 -7.68 14.00 11.26
N ARG A 342 -8.72 14.01 10.43
CA ARG A 342 -9.80 15.01 10.44
C ARG A 342 -11.08 14.46 11.08
N GLY A 343 -11.15 13.16 11.29
CA GLY A 343 -12.26 12.51 11.98
C GLY A 343 -12.18 12.70 13.48
N PHE A 344 -13.34 12.80 14.12
CA PHE A 344 -13.48 12.99 15.56
C PHE A 344 -14.57 12.08 16.11
N LEU A 345 -14.30 11.47 17.26
CA LEU A 345 -15.28 10.69 18.01
C LEU A 345 -16.09 11.69 18.83
N PHE A 346 -17.39 11.77 18.59
CA PHE A 346 -18.30 12.46 19.51
C PHE A 346 -18.47 11.56 20.74
N VAL A 347 -17.67 11.83 21.76
CA VAL A 347 -17.92 11.36 23.13
C VAL A 347 -18.68 12.49 23.83
N GLU A 348 -20.01 12.37 23.90
CA GLU A 348 -20.81 13.14 24.85
C GLU A 348 -20.58 12.65 26.29
#